data_AF-A0A0C3ETH7-F1
#
_entry.id   AF-A0A0C3ETH7-F1
#
_cell.length_a   1.000
_cell.length_b   1.000
_cell.length_c   1.000
_cell.angle_alpha   90.00
_cell.angle_beta   90.00
_cell.angle_gamma   90.00
#
_symmetry.space_group_name_H-M   'P 1'
#
loop_
_entity.id
_entity.type
_entity.pdbx_description
1 polymer ?
#
loop_
_entity_poly.entity_id
_entity_poly.type
_entity_poly.pdbx_seq_one_letter_code
_entity_poly.pdbx_strand_id
1 'polypeptide(L)'
;MFSSPPTSPTTPIRPSAETSDSTDPHFTTPRRRKTPRINNTKTASKKIFGYTPQDWQVKVTLKILEGHDMIVLAGTGAGKSLVFTMVAIAAALVGFKGVVMVICPLKAPQLDQVRRINELREKATESDTGLPKIRAVAINEDNNDDEAFKELDTDETCLCYAAPECLLRNNTFKKQF
;
A
#
# COMPACT_ATOMS: atom_id res chain seq x y z
N MET A 1 8.74 38.65 -53.28
CA MET A 1 7.85 38.77 -52.11
C MET A 1 7.68 37.36 -51.56
N PHE A 2 8.55 36.93 -50.65
CA PHE A 2 8.51 35.57 -50.07
C PHE A 2 8.52 35.69 -48.55
N SER A 3 7.55 35.03 -47.94
CA SER A 3 7.18 35.09 -46.52
C SER A 3 8.22 34.43 -45.63
N SER A 4 8.58 35.08 -44.53
CA SER A 4 9.38 34.52 -43.43
C SER A 4 8.65 33.34 -42.75
N PRO A 5 9.39 32.36 -42.19
CA PRO A 5 8.79 31.23 -41.45
C PRO A 5 8.25 31.66 -40.07
N PRO A 6 7.24 30.97 -39.52
CA PRO A 6 6.68 31.28 -38.21
C PRO A 6 7.66 30.90 -37.08
N THR A 7 7.85 31.80 -36.13
CA THR A 7 8.63 31.58 -34.90
C THR A 7 7.92 30.60 -33.97
N SER A 8 8.60 29.54 -33.56
CA SER A 8 8.12 28.59 -32.56
C SER A 8 7.82 29.28 -31.21
N PRO A 9 6.75 28.89 -30.50
CA PRO A 9 6.46 29.46 -29.19
C PRO A 9 7.51 29.00 -28.16
N THR A 10 8.18 29.96 -27.53
CA THR A 10 9.05 29.73 -26.37
C THR A 10 8.23 29.16 -25.22
N THR A 11 8.51 27.91 -24.84
CA THR A 11 7.91 27.29 -23.66
C THR A 11 8.35 28.06 -22.41
N PRO A 12 7.45 28.45 -21.49
CA PRO A 12 7.86 29.08 -20.25
C PRO A 12 8.69 28.09 -19.43
N ILE A 13 9.87 28.52 -19.00
CA ILE A 13 10.69 27.79 -18.04
C ILE A 13 9.87 27.64 -16.75
N ARG A 14 9.54 26.40 -16.38
CA ARG A 14 8.88 26.09 -15.12
C ARG A 14 9.84 26.50 -13.98
N PRO A 15 9.44 27.37 -13.04
CA PRO A 15 10.25 27.64 -11.86
C PRO A 15 10.53 26.31 -11.14
N SER A 16 11.79 26.10 -10.80
CA SER A 16 12.26 25.01 -9.94
C SER A 16 11.29 24.88 -8.77
N ALA A 17 10.77 23.67 -8.54
CA ALA A 17 9.83 23.41 -7.47
C ALA A 17 10.48 23.75 -6.12
N GLU A 18 10.19 24.93 -5.61
CA GLU A 18 10.40 25.26 -4.21
C GLU A 18 9.49 24.36 -3.39
N THR A 19 10.11 23.70 -2.42
CA THR A 19 9.49 22.84 -1.42
C THR A 19 8.57 23.70 -0.56
N SER A 20 7.34 23.96 -1.04
CA SER A 20 6.30 24.55 -0.21
C SER A 20 5.80 23.45 0.73
N ASP A 21 6.27 23.47 1.97
CA ASP A 21 5.72 22.72 3.10
C ASP A 21 4.24 23.13 3.20
N SER A 22 3.33 22.29 2.70
CA SER A 22 1.91 22.57 2.70
C SER A 22 1.41 22.48 4.15
N THR A 23 1.28 23.62 4.81
CA THR A 23 0.59 23.76 6.09
C THR A 23 -0.93 23.73 5.87
N ASP A 24 -1.44 22.62 5.35
CA ASP A 24 -2.88 22.34 5.41
C ASP A 24 -3.18 21.72 6.78
N PRO A 25 -3.85 22.44 7.71
CA PRO A 25 -4.12 21.94 9.06
C PRO A 25 -5.05 20.72 9.07
N HIS A 26 -5.74 20.43 7.96
CA HIS A 26 -6.64 19.28 7.83
C HIS A 26 -5.97 18.04 7.21
N PHE A 27 -4.80 18.17 6.60
CA PHE A 27 -4.10 17.04 5.98
C PHE A 27 -2.68 16.91 6.54
N THR A 28 -2.59 16.37 7.75
CA THR A 28 -1.32 15.93 8.31
C THR A 28 -1.06 14.49 7.87
N THR A 29 -0.31 14.30 6.78
CA THR A 29 0.22 12.97 6.45
C THR A 29 1.01 12.44 7.66
N PRO A 30 0.81 11.18 8.11
CA PRO A 30 1.53 10.64 9.25
C PRO A 30 3.05 10.77 9.00
N ARG A 31 3.68 11.71 9.70
CA ARG A 31 5.08 12.06 9.52
C ARG A 31 5.98 10.83 9.65
N ARG A 32 6.70 10.54 8.56
CA ARG A 32 8.01 9.86 8.46
C ARG A 32 8.42 9.11 9.74
N ARG A 33 8.11 7.83 9.82
CA ARG A 33 8.67 6.93 10.84
C ARG A 33 9.55 5.87 10.19
N LYS A 34 10.71 5.60 10.82
CA LYS A 34 11.83 4.73 10.41
C LYS A 34 11.60 3.94 9.11
N THR A 35 12.21 4.40 8.02
CA THR A 35 12.20 3.67 6.74
C THR A 35 12.93 2.34 6.90
N PRO A 36 12.28 1.18 6.64
CA PRO A 36 12.96 -0.10 6.66
C PRO A 36 14.07 -0.16 5.60
N ARG A 37 15.13 -0.92 5.87
CA ARG A 37 16.15 -1.19 4.85
C ARG A 37 15.55 -2.06 3.72
N ILE A 38 15.46 -1.49 2.52
CA ILE A 38 14.90 -2.09 1.28
C ILE A 38 15.38 -3.52 1.00
N ASN A 39 16.64 -3.81 1.31
CA ASN A 39 17.25 -5.12 1.04
C ASN A 39 16.58 -6.25 1.85
N ASN A 40 16.12 -5.93 3.06
CA ASN A 40 15.39 -6.89 3.89
C ASN A 40 13.98 -7.10 3.34
N THR A 41 13.34 -6.05 2.82
CA THR A 41 12.01 -6.14 2.19
C THR A 41 12.04 -7.00 0.93
N LYS A 42 12.99 -6.77 0.00
CA LYS A 42 13.14 -7.62 -1.21
C LYS A 42 13.32 -9.09 -0.86
N THR A 43 14.17 -9.38 0.12
CA THR A 43 14.48 -10.75 0.54
C THR A 43 13.29 -11.40 1.25
N ALA A 44 12.61 -10.66 2.13
CA ALA A 44 11.40 -11.13 2.80
C ALA A 44 10.27 -11.38 1.80
N SER A 45 10.03 -10.47 0.85
CA SER A 45 9.03 -10.67 -0.20
C SER A 45 9.33 -11.90 -1.06
N LYS A 46 10.60 -12.12 -1.44
CA LYS A 46 10.99 -13.32 -2.18
C LYS A 46 10.77 -14.60 -1.39
N LYS A 47 11.10 -14.59 -0.09
CA LYS A 47 10.87 -15.74 0.80
C LYS A 47 9.39 -16.02 1.06
N ILE A 48 8.59 -14.97 1.23
CA ILE A 48 7.16 -15.09 1.51
C ILE A 48 6.41 -15.53 0.26
N PHE A 49 6.68 -14.94 -0.90
CA PHE A 49 5.85 -15.13 -2.08
C PHE A 49 6.44 -16.01 -3.18
N GLY A 50 7.72 -16.39 -3.08
CA GLY A 50 8.41 -17.23 -4.05
C GLY A 50 8.80 -16.52 -5.36
N TYR A 51 8.50 -15.23 -5.52
CA TYR A 51 8.88 -14.44 -6.68
C TYR A 51 9.75 -13.24 -6.30
N THR A 52 10.64 -12.84 -7.22
CA THR A 52 11.47 -11.64 -7.03
C THR A 52 10.68 -10.40 -7.46
N PRO A 53 10.50 -9.40 -6.59
CA PRO A 53 9.82 -8.16 -6.97
C PRO A 53 10.53 -7.44 -8.12
N GLN A 54 9.77 -6.86 -9.03
CA GLN A 54 10.28 -6.00 -10.10
C GLN A 54 10.78 -4.67 -9.53
N ASP A 55 11.73 -4.02 -10.19
CA ASP A 55 12.36 -2.80 -9.68
C ASP A 55 11.37 -1.65 -9.50
N TRP A 56 10.36 -1.53 -10.36
CA TRP A 56 9.33 -0.50 -10.21
C TRP A 56 8.46 -0.74 -8.98
N GLN A 57 8.15 -1.99 -8.62
CA GLN A 57 7.37 -2.33 -7.42
C GLN A 57 8.13 -1.89 -6.18
N VAL A 58 9.44 -2.17 -6.15
CA VAL A 58 10.33 -1.79 -5.05
C VAL A 58 10.42 -0.27 -4.94
N LYS A 59 10.60 0.42 -6.06
CA LYS A 59 10.69 1.89 -6.10
C LYS A 59 9.41 2.54 -5.57
N VAL A 60 8.25 2.03 -5.98
CA VAL A 60 6.95 2.52 -5.50
C VAL A 60 6.79 2.24 -4.01
N THR A 61 7.03 1.01 -3.55
CA THR A 61 6.97 0.66 -2.14
C THR A 61 7.85 1.56 -1.29
N LEU A 62 9.09 1.83 -1.73
CA LEU A 62 9.99 2.74 -1.03
C LEU A 62 9.39 4.14 -0.92
N LYS A 63 8.88 4.69 -2.02
CA LYS A 63 8.28 6.03 -2.02
C LYS A 63 7.07 6.13 -1.09
N ILE A 64 6.24 5.10 -1.05
CA ILE A 64 5.11 5.01 -0.10
C ILE A 64 5.63 4.99 1.35
N LEU A 65 6.66 4.19 1.65
CA LEU A 65 7.27 4.12 2.99
C LEU A 65 8.02 5.40 3.40
N GLU A 66 8.44 6.21 2.43
CA GLU A 66 8.98 7.56 2.65
C GLU A 66 7.88 8.59 2.96
N GLY A 67 6.60 8.22 2.81
CA GLY A 67 5.44 9.07 3.05
C GLY A 67 4.96 9.84 1.81
N HIS A 68 5.34 9.40 0.60
CA HIS A 68 4.88 10.01 -0.63
C HIS A 68 3.60 9.37 -1.16
N ASP A 69 2.68 10.21 -1.63
CA ASP A 69 1.54 9.79 -2.43
C ASP A 69 1.98 9.45 -3.86
N MET A 70 1.51 8.31 -4.37
CA MET A 70 1.97 7.74 -5.63
C MET A 70 0.81 7.34 -6.53
N ILE A 71 0.87 7.74 -7.80
CA ILE A 71 0.04 7.20 -8.87
C ILE A 71 0.89 6.26 -9.71
N VAL A 72 0.43 5.03 -9.90
CA VAL A 72 1.17 4.00 -10.64
C VAL A 72 0.38 3.56 -11.87
N LEU A 73 0.99 3.69 -13.04
CA LEU A 73 0.46 3.15 -14.28
C LEU A 73 1.10 1.80 -14.58
N ALA A 74 0.32 0.72 -14.49
CA ALA A 74 0.77 -0.63 -14.82
C ALA A 74 -0.38 -1.49 -15.34
N GLY A 75 -0.11 -2.32 -16.36
CA GLY A 75 -1.10 -3.20 -16.98
C GLY A 75 -1.69 -4.24 -16.03
N THR A 76 -2.81 -4.84 -16.40
CA THR A 76 -3.38 -6.01 -15.71
C THR A 76 -2.37 -7.16 -15.71
N GLY A 77 -2.29 -7.91 -14.61
CA GLY A 77 -1.30 -8.99 -14.46
C GLY A 77 0.13 -8.54 -14.16
N ALA A 78 0.45 -7.24 -14.22
CA ALA A 78 1.78 -6.72 -13.89
C ALA A 78 2.19 -6.91 -12.41
N GLY A 79 1.29 -7.40 -11.55
CA GLY A 79 1.58 -7.65 -10.14
C GLY A 79 1.48 -6.42 -9.25
N LYS A 80 0.57 -5.48 -9.55
CA LYS A 80 0.33 -4.27 -8.74
C LYS A 80 0.06 -4.58 -7.26
N SER A 81 -0.67 -5.66 -6.97
CA SER A 81 -1.05 -6.06 -5.61
C SER A 81 0.15 -6.30 -4.69
N LEU A 82 1.28 -6.76 -5.25
CA LEU A 82 2.50 -6.99 -4.48
C LEU A 82 2.99 -5.70 -3.79
N VAL A 83 2.79 -4.53 -4.39
CA VAL A 83 3.24 -3.26 -3.80
C VAL A 83 2.63 -3.06 -2.42
N PHE A 84 1.31 -3.27 -2.28
CA PHE A 84 0.60 -3.11 -1.00
C PHE A 84 1.07 -4.13 0.03
N THR A 85 1.29 -5.36 -0.40
CA THR A 85 1.79 -6.41 0.48
C THR A 85 3.22 -6.15 0.92
N MET A 86 4.08 -5.63 0.03
CA MET A 86 5.44 -5.21 0.39
C MET A 86 5.45 -4.10 1.42
N VAL A 87 4.49 -3.17 1.37
CA VAL A 87 4.32 -2.13 2.40
C VAL A 87 3.96 -2.77 3.75
N ALA A 88 3.04 -3.72 3.78
CA ALA A 88 2.69 -4.45 5.01
C ALA A 88 3.87 -5.26 5.56
N ILE A 89 4.64 -5.95 4.71
CA ILE A 89 5.87 -6.65 5.11
C ILE A 89 6.88 -5.67 5.72
N ALA A 90 7.12 -4.56 5.03
CA ALA A 90 8.04 -3.54 5.48
C ALA A 90 7.65 -2.98 6.86
N ALA A 91 6.36 -2.70 7.06
CA ALA A 91 5.81 -2.26 8.34
C ALA A 91 6.01 -3.32 9.44
N ALA A 92 5.69 -4.58 9.18
CA ALA A 92 5.88 -5.67 10.13
C ALA A 92 7.35 -5.88 10.52
N LEU A 93 8.27 -5.77 9.56
CA LEU A 93 9.72 -5.91 9.81
C LEU A 93 10.29 -4.83 10.74
N VAL A 94 9.70 -3.64 10.79
CA VAL A 94 10.12 -2.56 11.70
C VAL A 94 9.33 -2.54 13.00
N GLY A 95 8.45 -3.54 13.22
CA GLY A 95 7.57 -3.60 14.38
C GLY A 95 6.49 -2.53 14.38
N PHE A 96 6.13 -2.00 13.20
CA PHE A 96 5.03 -1.04 13.09
C PHE A 96 3.69 -1.77 13.20
N LYS A 97 2.95 -1.42 14.24
CA LYS A 97 1.58 -1.87 14.48
C LYS A 97 0.64 -0.95 13.74
N GLY A 98 -0.08 -1.47 12.77
CA GLY A 98 -1.01 -0.69 11.96
C GLY A 98 -1.59 -1.47 10.80
N VAL A 99 -2.49 -0.79 10.09
CA VAL A 99 -3.29 -1.37 9.01
C VAL A 99 -2.86 -0.74 7.68
N VAL A 100 -2.54 -1.58 6.70
CA VAL A 100 -2.46 -1.18 5.29
C VAL A 100 -3.84 -1.44 4.67
N MET A 101 -4.55 -0.38 4.31
CA MET A 101 -5.88 -0.48 3.73
C MET A 101 -5.83 -0.48 2.21
N VAL A 102 -6.43 -1.48 1.58
CA VAL A 102 -6.54 -1.62 0.13
C VAL A 102 -8.02 -1.54 -0.26
N ILE A 103 -8.41 -0.42 -0.85
CA ILE A 103 -9.77 -0.20 -1.32
C ILE A 103 -9.91 -0.83 -2.71
N CYS A 104 -10.80 -1.80 -2.86
CA CYS A 104 -11.01 -2.53 -4.11
C CYS A 104 -12.51 -2.75 -4.33
N PRO A 105 -13.06 -2.47 -5.53
CA PRO A 105 -14.50 -2.63 -5.77
C PRO A 105 -14.97 -4.08 -5.88
N LEU A 106 -14.07 -5.03 -6.21
CA LEU A 106 -14.46 -6.42 -6.50
C LEU A 106 -14.11 -7.37 -5.36
N LYS A 107 -15.09 -8.15 -4.87
CA LYS A 107 -14.92 -9.16 -3.81
C LYS A 107 -13.93 -10.26 -4.19
N ALA A 108 -14.01 -10.79 -5.41
CA ALA A 108 -13.20 -11.94 -5.82
C ALA A 108 -11.68 -11.70 -5.73
N PRO A 109 -11.12 -10.58 -6.26
CA PRO A 109 -9.73 -10.23 -6.03
C PRO A 109 -9.35 -10.06 -4.56
N GLN A 110 -10.23 -9.53 -3.70
CA GLN A 110 -9.94 -9.36 -2.27
C GLN A 110 -9.74 -10.71 -1.60
N LEU A 111 -10.68 -11.64 -1.80
CA LEU A 111 -10.65 -12.98 -1.19
C LEU A 111 -9.44 -13.79 -1.64
N ASP A 112 -9.08 -13.72 -2.93
CA ASP A 112 -7.90 -14.39 -3.47
C ASP A 112 -6.60 -13.90 -2.81
N GLN A 113 -6.44 -12.58 -2.65
CA GLN A 113 -5.26 -12.02 -2.00
C GLN A 113 -5.20 -12.36 -0.51
N VAL A 114 -6.34 -12.29 0.20
CA VAL A 114 -6.41 -12.63 1.62
C VAL A 114 -6.06 -14.09 1.85
N ARG A 115 -6.67 -14.99 1.09
CA ARG A 115 -6.39 -16.43 1.14
C ARG A 115 -4.91 -16.69 0.94
N ARG A 116 -4.31 -16.15 -0.13
CA ARG A 116 -2.90 -16.36 -0.45
C ARG A 116 -1.97 -15.89 0.66
N ILE A 117 -2.25 -14.75 1.29
CA ILE A 117 -1.39 -14.22 2.36
C ILE A 117 -1.53 -15.05 3.63
N ASN A 118 -2.74 -15.46 4.00
CA ASN A 118 -2.97 -16.27 5.20
C ASN A 118 -2.40 -17.69 5.06
N GLU A 119 -2.51 -18.32 3.89
CA GLU A 119 -1.83 -19.60 3.61
C GLU A 119 -0.30 -19.50 3.75
N LEU A 120 0.28 -18.35 3.37
CA LEU A 120 1.72 -18.11 3.52
C LEU A 120 2.10 -17.87 4.98
N ARG A 121 1.24 -17.20 5.76
CA ARG A 121 1.41 -16.99 7.21
C ARG A 121 1.42 -18.33 7.96
N GLU A 122 0.52 -19.24 7.63
CA GLU A 122 0.44 -20.57 8.25
C GLU A 122 1.74 -21.36 8.03
N LYS A 123 2.19 -21.45 6.77
CA LYS A 123 3.46 -22.12 6.41
C LYS A 123 4.68 -21.49 7.12
N ALA A 124 4.69 -20.17 7.26
CA ALA A 124 5.76 -19.46 7.96
C ALA A 124 5.76 -19.73 9.47
N THR A 125 4.58 -19.96 10.07
CA THR A 125 4.42 -20.27 11.50
C THR A 125 4.90 -21.69 11.82
N GLU A 126 4.65 -22.65 10.92
CA GLU A 126 5.11 -24.04 11.07
C GLU A 126 6.65 -24.18 10.94
N SER A 127 7.28 -23.30 10.15
CA SER A 127 8.68 -23.45 9.76
C SER A 127 9.67 -22.62 10.60
N ASP A 128 9.21 -21.90 11.64
CA ASP A 128 9.98 -20.98 12.49
C ASP A 128 11.06 -20.16 11.73
N THR A 129 10.66 -19.58 10.60
CA THR A 129 11.60 -19.03 9.60
C THR A 129 12.05 -17.58 9.89
N GLY A 130 11.65 -17.00 11.02
CA GLY A 130 11.92 -15.60 11.35
C GLY A 130 11.28 -14.61 10.38
N LEU A 131 10.24 -15.04 9.65
CA LEU A 131 9.48 -14.20 8.72
C LEU A 131 8.51 -13.28 9.49
N PRO A 132 8.27 -12.06 8.99
CA PRO A 132 7.29 -11.16 9.58
C PRO A 132 5.90 -11.79 9.49
N LYS A 133 5.20 -11.86 10.63
CA LYS A 133 3.80 -12.29 10.69
C LYS A 133 2.93 -11.17 10.15
N ILE A 134 2.26 -11.43 9.03
CA ILE A 134 1.35 -10.48 8.39
C ILE A 134 0.01 -11.16 8.26
N ARG A 135 -1.03 -10.48 8.73
CA ARG A 135 -2.41 -10.96 8.65
C ARG A 135 -3.12 -10.23 7.52
N ALA A 136 -3.91 -10.95 6.73
CA ALA A 136 -4.79 -10.34 5.74
C ALA A 136 -6.26 -10.57 6.08
N VAL A 137 -7.08 -9.54 5.90
CA VAL A 137 -8.53 -9.56 6.15
C VAL A 137 -9.24 -8.90 4.97
N ALA A 138 -10.44 -9.38 4.62
CA ALA A 138 -11.31 -8.73 3.65
C ALA A 138 -12.62 -8.32 4.35
N ILE A 139 -12.98 -7.05 4.21
CA ILE A 139 -14.25 -6.47 4.66
C ILE A 139 -15.09 -6.17 3.42
N ASN A 140 -16.21 -6.87 3.30
CA ASN A 140 -17.13 -6.79 2.19
C ASN A 140 -18.57 -6.74 2.72
N GLU A 141 -19.56 -6.66 1.82
CA GLU A 141 -20.96 -6.52 2.23
C GLU A 141 -21.49 -7.69 3.08
N ASP A 142 -20.85 -8.86 3.01
CA ASP A 142 -21.30 -10.07 3.68
C ASP A 142 -20.79 -10.13 5.14
N ASN A 143 -19.79 -9.31 5.50
CA ASN A 143 -19.16 -9.27 6.84
C ASN A 143 -18.85 -7.85 7.31
N ASN A 144 -19.67 -6.86 6.92
CA ASN A 144 -19.48 -5.44 7.28
C ASN A 144 -20.10 -5.08 8.64
N ASP A 145 -19.78 -5.86 9.67
CA ASP A 145 -20.21 -5.65 11.04
C ASP A 145 -19.08 -5.13 11.93
N ASP A 146 -19.39 -4.68 13.15
CA ASP A 146 -18.40 -4.09 14.05
C ASP A 146 -17.32 -5.09 14.50
N GLU A 147 -17.58 -6.40 14.45
CA GLU A 147 -16.58 -7.42 14.82
C GLU A 147 -15.46 -7.52 13.79
N ALA A 148 -15.77 -7.38 12.50
CA ALA A 148 -14.77 -7.38 11.43
C ALA A 148 -13.75 -6.24 11.59
N PHE A 149 -14.16 -5.09 12.15
CA PHE A 149 -13.25 -3.97 12.43
C PHE A 149 -12.48 -4.15 13.74
N LYS A 150 -13.05 -4.82 14.75
CA LYS A 150 -12.30 -5.18 15.98
C LYS A 150 -11.10 -6.06 15.67
N GLU A 151 -11.20 -6.91 14.65
CA GLU A 151 -10.06 -7.69 14.20
C GLU A 151 -8.89 -6.80 13.76
N LEU A 152 -9.15 -5.62 13.19
CA LEU A 152 -8.09 -4.70 12.74
C LEU A 152 -7.30 -4.09 13.90
N ASP A 153 -7.86 -4.08 15.11
CA ASP A 153 -7.25 -3.55 16.34
C ASP A 153 -6.35 -4.58 17.05
N THR A 154 -5.76 -5.49 16.28
CA THR A 154 -4.85 -6.52 16.78
C THR A 154 -3.41 -6.01 16.86
N ASP A 155 -2.59 -6.64 17.69
CA ASP A 155 -1.19 -6.23 17.92
C ASP A 155 -0.24 -6.59 16.76
N GLU A 156 -0.78 -7.07 15.64
CA GLU A 156 -0.07 -7.50 14.43
C GLU A 156 -0.29 -6.52 13.26
N THR A 157 0.67 -6.43 12.33
CA THR A 157 0.45 -5.66 11.10
C THR A 157 -0.59 -6.35 10.22
N CYS A 158 -1.63 -5.61 9.83
CA CYS A 158 -2.74 -6.12 9.04
C CYS A 158 -2.78 -5.50 7.63
N LEU A 159 -3.03 -6.32 6.61
CA LEU A 159 -3.43 -5.88 5.27
C LEU A 159 -4.94 -6.07 5.12
N CYS A 160 -5.69 -4.97 5.15
CA CYS A 160 -7.14 -4.98 5.08
C CYS A 160 -7.61 -4.63 3.67
N TYR A 161 -8.27 -5.56 3.00
CA TYR A 161 -8.99 -5.29 1.76
C TYR A 161 -10.41 -4.85 2.09
N ALA A 162 -10.88 -3.75 1.53
CA ALA A 162 -12.23 -3.26 1.78
C ALA A 162 -12.93 -2.82 0.49
N ALA A 163 -14.21 -3.15 0.37
CA ALA A 163 -15.07 -2.52 -0.64
C ALA A 163 -15.39 -1.07 -0.24
N PRO A 164 -15.41 -0.11 -1.18
CA PRO A 164 -15.64 1.30 -0.85
C PRO A 164 -16.98 1.54 -0.16
N GLU A 165 -18.04 0.80 -0.54
CA GLU A 165 -19.38 0.93 0.04
C GLU A 165 -19.40 0.50 1.52
N CYS A 166 -18.59 -0.49 1.90
CA CYS A 166 -18.50 -0.99 3.28
C CYS A 166 -17.95 0.10 4.22
N LEU A 167 -16.88 0.77 3.77
CA LEU A 167 -16.26 1.88 4.51
C LEU A 167 -17.22 3.07 4.67
N LEU A 168 -18.02 3.37 3.64
CA LEU A 168 -18.95 4.50 3.67
C LEU A 168 -20.20 4.25 4.51
N ARG A 169 -20.62 2.99 4.65
CA ARG A 169 -21.82 2.60 5.41
C ARG A 169 -21.55 2.34 6.89
N ASN A 170 -20.31 2.05 7.27
CA ASN A 170 -19.97 1.73 8.65
C ASN A 170 -19.67 2.99 9.48
N ASN A 171 -20.44 3.23 10.55
CA ASN A 171 -20.28 4.39 11.42
C ASN A 171 -19.06 4.28 12.35
N THR A 172 -18.60 3.06 12.65
CA THR A 172 -17.41 2.79 13.46
C THR A 172 -16.16 3.20 12.68
N PHE A 173 -16.09 2.88 11.39
CA PHE A 173 -15.01 3.34 10.51
C PHE A 173 -14.91 4.87 10.49
N LYS A 174 -16.04 5.58 10.31
CA LYS A 174 -16.09 7.07 10.32
C LYS A 174 -15.72 7.73 11.65
N LYS A 175 -15.72 6.98 12.76
CA LYS A 175 -15.34 7.48 14.07
C LYS A 175 -13.86 7.24 14.38
N GLN A 176 -13.26 6.23 13.77
CA GLN A 176 -11.86 5.86 13.97
C GLN A 176 -10.90 6.57 13.00
N PHE A 177 -11.38 7.02 11.84
CA PHE A 177 -10.63 7.71 10.79
C PHE A 177 -11.35 8.98 10.35
#